data_AF-A0A1A8Z543-F1
#
_entry.id   AF-A0A1A8Z543-F1
#
_cell.length_a   1.000
_cell.length_b   1.000
_cell.length_c   1.000
_cell.angle_alpha   90.00
_cell.angle_beta   90.00
_cell.angle_gamma   90.00
#
_symmetry.space_group_name_H-M   'P 1'
#
loop_
_entity.id
_entity.type
_entity.pdbx_description
1 polymer ?
#
loop_
_entity_poly.entity_id
_entity_poly.type
_entity_poly.pdbx_seq_one_letter_code
_entity_poly.pdbx_strand_id
1 'polypeptide(L)'
;MDRFEGRCWLDWWANSSTLLGSVEVAVVIAAVTGGWEADGRLVSDSDEDREAFAFLCELDPVFMLRFEDESAVAVTVHPTDGHRRFSLTEYTGPALRSVDNRIAL
;
A
#
# COMPACT_ATOMS: atom_id res chain seq x y z
N MET A 1 -16.35 13.19 -12.80
CA MET A 1 -15.65 12.68 -11.61
C MET A 1 -14.42 11.99 -12.13
N ASP A 2 -13.31 12.70 -12.09
CA ASP A 2 -11.97 12.35 -12.56
C ASP A 2 -10.99 12.17 -11.39
N ARG A 3 -11.47 12.39 -10.16
CA ARG A 3 -10.70 12.29 -8.92
C ARG A 3 -11.53 11.71 -7.78
N PHE A 4 -10.89 10.84 -7.00
CA PHE A 4 -11.36 10.32 -5.74
C PHE A 4 -10.43 10.80 -4.62
N GLU A 5 -10.98 11.07 -3.44
CA GLU A 5 -10.23 11.42 -2.24
C GLU A 5 -10.92 10.78 -1.03
N GLY A 6 -10.18 10.02 -0.24
CA GLY A 6 -10.78 9.25 0.85
C GLY A 6 -9.77 8.53 1.73
N ARG A 7 -10.30 7.87 2.75
CA ARG A 7 -9.53 6.97 3.62
C ARG A 7 -9.57 5.56 3.04
N CYS A 8 -8.43 4.89 3.10
CA CYS A 8 -8.23 3.53 2.65
C CYS A 8 -7.28 2.80 3.59
N TRP A 9 -7.09 1.51 3.36
CA TRP A 9 -6.11 0.69 4.08
C TRP A 9 -5.13 0.07 3.09
N LEU A 10 -3.85 0.14 3.40
CA LEU A 10 -2.83 -0.66 2.74
C LEU A 10 -2.62 -1.93 3.56
N ASP A 11 -3.12 -3.04 3.03
CA ASP A 11 -3.03 -4.36 3.63
C ASP A 11 -1.83 -5.13 3.05
N TRP A 12 -0.89 -5.51 3.91
CA TRP A 12 0.28 -6.31 3.55
C TRP A 12 0.05 -7.78 3.88
N TRP A 13 0.05 -8.61 2.84
CA TRP A 13 -0.24 -10.04 2.94
C TRP A 13 1.03 -10.86 2.70
N ALA A 14 1.38 -11.73 3.65
CA ALA A 14 2.50 -12.67 3.46
C ALA A 14 2.18 -13.76 2.43
N ASN A 15 0.89 -14.05 2.26
CA ASN A 15 0.32 -15.03 1.33
C ASN A 15 -1.19 -14.78 1.23
N SER A 16 -1.91 -15.61 0.47
CA SER A 16 -3.35 -15.43 0.21
C SER A 16 -4.28 -15.54 1.43
N SER A 17 -3.77 -15.90 2.61
CA SER A 17 -4.57 -16.08 3.83
C SER A 17 -3.98 -15.45 5.09
N THR A 18 -2.80 -14.82 5.00
CA THR A 18 -2.08 -14.27 6.16
C THR A 18 -1.81 -12.77 5.99
N LEU A 19 -2.61 -11.94 6.65
CA LEU A 19 -2.41 -10.50 6.77
C LEU A 19 -1.41 -10.22 7.89
N LEU A 20 -0.27 -9.58 7.59
CA LEU A 20 0.72 -9.21 8.62
C LEU A 20 0.60 -7.77 9.09
N GLY A 21 0.11 -6.88 8.23
CA GLY A 21 -0.03 -5.46 8.57
C GLY A 21 -1.15 -4.81 7.78
N SER A 22 -1.85 -3.88 8.42
CA SER A 22 -2.85 -3.02 7.77
C SER A 22 -2.62 -1.60 8.26
N VAL A 23 -2.42 -0.67 7.33
CA VAL A 23 -2.09 0.71 7.64
C VAL A 23 -3.15 1.62 7.05
N GLU A 24 -3.77 2.46 7.89
CA GLU A 24 -4.75 3.44 7.43
C GLU A 24 -4.06 4.61 6.72
N VAL A 25 -4.55 4.95 5.54
CA VAL A 25 -3.98 5.97 4.66
C VAL A 25 -5.05 6.91 4.13
N ALA A 26 -4.67 8.16 3.90
CA ALA A 26 -5.46 9.10 3.11
C ALA A 26 -4.90 9.11 1.70
N VAL A 27 -5.74 8.88 0.69
CA VAL A 27 -5.34 8.81 -0.71
C VAL A 27 -6.11 9.80 -1.57
N VAL A 28 -5.44 10.29 -2.60
CA VAL A 28 -6.00 11.03 -3.72
C VAL A 28 -5.71 10.22 -4.98
N ILE A 29 -6.75 9.82 -5.69
CA ILE A 29 -6.64 9.04 -6.93
C ILE A 29 -7.18 9.90 -8.07
N ALA A 30 -6.41 10.06 -9.14
CA ALA A 30 -6.81 10.80 -10.33
C ALA A 30 -6.75 9.89 -11.56
N ALA A 31 -7.78 9.96 -12.40
CA ALA A 31 -7.76 9.32 -13.72
C ALA A 31 -6.84 10.10 -14.65
N VAL A 32 -5.92 9.40 -15.33
CA VAL A 32 -5.01 9.97 -16.32
C VAL A 32 -5.14 9.21 -17.64
N THR A 33 -4.63 9.78 -18.73
CA THR A 33 -4.63 9.09 -20.02
C THR A 33 -3.86 7.77 -19.92
N GLY A 34 -4.57 6.65 -20.02
CA GLY A 34 -3.97 5.31 -19.96
C GLY A 34 -3.97 4.64 -18.59
N GLY A 35 -4.64 5.21 -17.57
CA GLY A 35 -4.77 4.55 -16.27
C GLY A 35 -5.19 5.51 -15.15
N TRP A 36 -4.55 5.37 -14.00
CA TRP A 36 -4.74 6.21 -12.84
C TRP A 36 -3.40 6.46 -12.15
N GLU A 37 -3.28 7.60 -11.49
CA GLU A 37 -2.21 7.92 -10.57
C GLU A 37 -2.83 8.14 -9.19
N ALA A 38 -2.12 7.73 -8.14
CA ALA A 38 -2.54 8.08 -6.80
C ALA A 38 -1.37 8.47 -5.91
N ASP A 39 -1.63 9.44 -5.05
CA ASP A 39 -0.74 9.86 -3.99
C ASP A 39 -1.43 9.62 -2.65
N GLY A 40 -0.65 9.28 -1.64
CA GLY A 40 -1.17 9.06 -0.31
C GLY A 40 -0.21 9.46 0.79
N ARG A 41 -0.77 9.45 2.00
CA ARG A 41 -0.03 9.64 3.25
C ARG A 41 -0.59 8.73 4.33
N LEU A 42 0.24 8.41 5.31
CA LEU A 42 -0.22 7.78 6.54
C LEU A 42 -1.23 8.70 7.25
N VAL A 43 -2.29 8.10 7.80
CA VAL A 43 -3.21 8.83 8.69
C VAL A 43 -2.59 8.99 10.06
N SER A 44 -1.90 7.97 10.56
CA SER A 44 -1.14 8.04 11.81
C SER A 44 0.11 8.91 11.65
N ASP A 45 0.37 9.74 12.65
CA ASP A 45 1.60 10.51 12.78
C ASP A 45 2.66 9.80 13.64
N SER A 46 2.34 8.61 14.17
CA SER A 46 3.24 7.81 15.02
C SER A 46 4.49 7.37 14.25
N ASP A 47 5.65 7.55 14.89
CA ASP A 47 6.92 7.06 14.34
C ASP A 47 6.96 5.52 14.31
N GLU A 48 6.29 4.84 15.23
CA GLU A 48 6.18 3.37 15.26
C GLU A 48 5.43 2.83 14.03
N ASP A 49 4.27 3.42 13.71
CA ASP A 49 3.49 3.02 12.52
C ASP A 49 4.25 3.31 11.23
N ARG A 50 4.99 4.42 11.20
CA ARG A 50 5.85 4.79 10.07
C ARG A 50 6.99 3.79 9.89
N GLU A 51 7.66 3.40 10.97
CA GLU A 51 8.75 2.41 10.95
C GLU A 51 8.23 1.03 10.54
N ALA A 52 7.07 0.61 11.06
CA ALA A 52 6.42 -0.64 10.65
C ALA A 52 6.05 -0.62 9.16
N PHE A 53 5.47 0.48 8.67
CA PHE A 53 5.17 0.65 7.25
C PHE A 53 6.43 0.64 6.37
N ALA A 54 7.50 1.30 6.81
CA ALA A 54 8.78 1.28 6.12
C ALA A 54 9.35 -0.14 6.00
N PHE A 55 9.35 -0.90 7.09
CA PHE A 55 9.77 -2.29 7.12
C PHE A 55 8.96 -3.18 6.15
N LEU A 56 7.64 -3.03 6.11
CA LEU A 56 6.80 -3.77 5.15
C LEU A 56 7.11 -3.42 3.70
N CYS A 57 7.37 -2.13 3.40
CA CYS A 57 7.78 -1.69 2.07
C CYS A 57 9.13 -2.29 1.64
N GLU A 58 10.08 -2.44 2.57
CA GLU A 58 11.39 -3.05 2.31
C GLU A 58 11.29 -4.56 2.05
N LEU A 59 10.33 -5.25 2.67
CA LEU A 59 10.07 -6.67 2.44
C LEU A 59 9.45 -6.96 1.07
N ASP A 60 8.31 -6.33 0.78
CA ASP A 60 7.65 -6.33 -0.53
C ASP A 60 6.83 -5.03 -0.63
N PRO A 61 7.09 -4.14 -1.60
CA PRO A 61 6.39 -2.85 -1.70
C PRO A 61 4.94 -2.98 -2.17
N VAL A 62 4.38 -4.19 -2.29
CA VAL A 62 3.02 -4.34 -2.78
C VAL A 62 2.05 -4.73 -1.69
N PHE A 63 0.96 -3.98 -1.70
CA PHE A 63 -0.14 -4.04 -0.77
C PHE A 63 -1.44 -4.24 -1.55
N MET A 64 -2.46 -4.71 -0.85
CA MET A 64 -3.84 -4.53 -1.28
C MET A 64 -4.33 -3.18 -0.75
N LEU A 65 -4.65 -2.25 -1.64
CA LEU A 65 -5.35 -1.02 -1.29
C LEU A 65 -6.83 -1.36 -1.15
N ARG A 66 -7.33 -1.38 0.09
CA ARG A 66 -8.72 -1.65 0.43
C ARG A 66 -9.47 -0.35 0.72
N PHE A 67 -10.63 -0.19 0.10
CA PHE A 67 -11.53 0.94 0.25
C PHE A 67 -12.56 0.67 1.37
N GLU A 68 -13.32 1.71 1.76
CA GLU A 68 -14.37 1.61 2.79
C GLU A 68 -15.50 0.65 2.41
N ASP A 69 -15.75 0.45 1.11
CA ASP A 69 -16.75 -0.49 0.59
C ASP A 69 -16.23 -1.93 0.48
N GLU A 70 -15.08 -2.21 1.09
CA GLU A 70 -14.37 -3.50 1.08
C GLU A 70 -13.81 -3.93 -0.29
N SER A 71 -14.02 -3.13 -1.34
CA SER A 71 -13.32 -3.35 -2.60
C SER A 71 -11.81 -3.18 -2.40
N ALA A 72 -11.01 -3.95 -3.13
CA ALA A 72 -9.56 -3.89 -3.00
C ALA A 72 -8.85 -4.10 -4.33
N VAL A 73 -7.71 -3.43 -4.50
CA VAL A 73 -6.85 -3.53 -5.69
C VAL A 73 -5.39 -3.68 -5.27
N ALA A 74 -4.63 -4.51 -5.99
CA ALA A 74 -3.20 -4.66 -5.73
C ALA A 74 -2.43 -3.43 -6.26
N VAL A 75 -1.58 -2.84 -5.41
CA VAL A 75 -0.81 -1.64 -5.75
C VAL A 75 0.63 -1.79 -5.34
N THR A 76 1.55 -1.31 -6.18
CA THR A 76 2.92 -1.07 -5.75
C THR A 76 3.00 0.29 -5.09
N VAL A 77 3.49 0.32 -3.86
CA VAL A 77 3.76 1.51 -3.08
C VAL A 77 5.16 2.03 -3.39
N HIS A 78 5.26 3.33 -3.64
CA HIS A 78 6.54 4.04 -3.83
C HIS A 78 6.69 5.06 -2.69
N PRO A 79 7.35 4.69 -1.57
CA PRO A 79 7.52 5.58 -0.43
C PRO A 79 8.34 6.81 -0.78
N THR A 80 7.96 7.95 -0.21
CA THR A 80 8.65 9.24 -0.30
C THR A 80 8.67 9.91 1.07
N ASP A 81 9.44 10.99 1.22
CA ASP A 81 9.43 11.82 2.43
C ASP A 81 9.58 11.01 3.73
N GLY A 82 10.56 10.11 3.76
CA GLY A 82 10.79 9.23 4.92
C GLY A 82 9.60 8.35 5.28
N HIS A 83 8.89 7.81 4.28
CA HIS A 83 7.72 6.94 4.43
C HIS A 83 6.46 7.59 5.03
N ARG A 84 6.42 8.93 5.13
CA ARG A 84 5.19 9.66 5.51
C ARG A 84 4.23 9.84 4.34
N ARG A 85 4.77 9.86 3.13
CA ARG A 85 4.02 10.01 1.87
C ARG A 85 4.44 8.93 0.90
N PHE A 86 3.63 8.69 -0.11
CA PHE A 86 3.93 7.71 -1.15
C PHE A 86 3.08 7.99 -2.39
N SER A 87 3.52 7.47 -3.53
CA SER A 87 2.66 7.29 -4.70
C SER A 87 2.32 5.81 -4.87
N LEU A 88 1.22 5.53 -5.55
CA LEU A 88 0.74 4.19 -5.87
C LEU A 88 0.66 4.01 -7.39
N THR A 89 1.04 2.83 -7.84
CA THR A 89 0.78 2.36 -9.20
C THR A 89 0.08 1.02 -9.13
N GLU A 90 -0.78 0.74 -10.10
CA GLU A 90 -1.40 -0.58 -10.22
C GLU A 90 -0.33 -1.68 -10.30
N TYR A 91 -0.51 -2.73 -9.52
CA TYR A 91 0.34 -3.90 -9.63
C TYR A 91 -0.20 -4.88 -10.67
N THR A 92 0.58 -5.12 -11.73
CA THR A 92 0.18 -5.98 -12.86
C THR A 92 0.87 -7.35 -12.87
N GLY A 93 1.58 -7.72 -11.80
CA GLY A 93 2.23 -9.03 -11.70
C GLY A 93 1.33 -10.12 -11.10
N PRO A 94 1.89 -11.30 -10.77
CA PRO A 94 1.11 -12.43 -10.24
C PRO A 94 0.48 -12.15 -8.87
N ALA A 95 -0.76 -12.59 -8.68
CA ALA A 95 -1.50 -12.47 -7.42
C ALA A 95 -0.92 -13.35 -6.29
N LEU A 96 -0.29 -14.48 -6.63
CA LEU A 96 0.44 -15.31 -5.67
C LEU A 96 1.89 -14.82 -5.59
N ARG A 97 2.28 -14.31 -4.43
CA ARG A 97 3.65 -13.93 -4.13
C ARG A 97 4.16 -14.80 -3.00
N SER A 98 5.28 -15.48 -3.24
CA SER A 98 6.05 -16.08 -2.16
C SER A 98 6.99 -15.01 -1.64
N VAL A 99 6.68 -14.41 -0.50
CA VAL A 99 7.67 -13.59 0.20
C VAL A 99 8.62 -14.56 0.92
N ASP A 100 9.74 -14.90 0.26
CA ASP A 100 10.78 -15.76 0.84
C ASP A 100 11.53 -14.99 1.93
N ASN A 101 10.97 -15.03 3.14
CA ASN A 101 11.61 -14.48 4.34
C ASN A 101 12.75 -15.40 4.79
N ARG A 102 13.98 -15.14 4.32
CA ARG A 102 15.17 -15.73 4.96
C ARG A 102 15.40 -15.04 6.29
N ILE A 103 14.86 -15.61 7.37
CA ILE A 103 15.34 -15.31 8.71
C ILE A 103 16.75 -15.90 8.82
N ALA A 104 17.78 -15.06 8.69
CA ALA A 104 19.13 -15.43 9.10
C ALA A 104 19.14 -15.49 10.64
N LEU A 105 19.15 -16.71 11.19
CA LEU A 105 19.40 -16.98 12.61
C LEU A 105 20.88 -16.80 12.94
#